data_AF-A0A3N5UCA5-F1
#
_entry.id   AF-A0A3N5UCA5-F1
#
_cell.length_a   1.000
_cell.length_b   1.000
_cell.length_c   1.000
_cell.angle_alpha   90.00
_cell.angle_beta   90.00
_cell.angle_gamma   90.00
#
_symmetry.space_group_name_H-M   'P 1'
#
loop_
_entity.id
_entity.type
_entity.pdbx_description
1 polymer ?
#
loop_
_entity_poly.entity_id
_entity_poly.type
_entity_poly.pdbx_seq_one_letter_code
_entity_poly.pdbx_strand_id
1 'polypeptide(L)'
;QPCLIEKKKDHAIVDALPFDQFPPSVGGFNRFQAKPGAETILTVRQIGVSRKEGQLVFSPSFDSDPLLVIGNFGSGRVCAFASDVAPHWVGGLVDWGDSRISVRAEGANQREVGNWYAAFFESMIRWVMR
;
A
#
# COMPACT_ATOMS: atom_id res chain seq x y z
N GLN A 1 -7.55 9.92 10.43
CA GLN A 1 -6.95 10.82 9.42
C GLN A 1 -6.44 9.95 8.28
N PRO A 2 -6.52 10.41 7.01
CA PRO A 2 -6.09 9.60 5.87
C PRO A 2 -4.60 9.25 6.00
N CYS A 3 -4.25 8.01 5.64
CA CYS A 3 -2.87 7.56 5.57
C CYS A 3 -2.52 7.38 4.08
N LEU A 4 -1.60 8.18 3.56
CA LEU A 4 -1.18 8.13 2.15
C LEU A 4 0.03 7.21 1.99
N ILE A 5 0.04 6.41 0.93
CA ILE A 5 1.19 5.55 0.58
C ILE A 5 2.17 6.34 -0.28
N GLU A 6 3.45 6.28 0.06
CA GLU A 6 4.54 6.96 -0.65
C GLU A 6 5.54 5.90 -1.17
N LYS A 7 5.94 6.01 -2.45
CA LYS A 7 7.03 5.21 -2.99
C LYS A 7 8.37 5.74 -2.48
N LYS A 8 9.14 4.89 -1.81
CA LYS A 8 10.47 5.25 -1.28
C LYS A 8 11.60 4.79 -2.19
N LYS A 9 11.42 3.67 -2.88
CA LYS A 9 12.44 3.06 -3.73
C LYS A 9 11.79 2.36 -4.93
N ASP A 10 12.43 2.45 -6.09
CA ASP A 10 12.07 1.64 -7.27
C ASP A 10 12.36 0.16 -7.00
N HIS A 11 11.42 -0.70 -7.41
CA HIS A 11 11.48 -2.13 -7.21
C HIS A 11 10.41 -2.82 -8.06
N ALA A 12 10.69 -4.04 -8.51
CA ALA A 12 9.80 -4.81 -9.40
C ALA A 12 8.36 -5.02 -8.87
N ILE A 13 8.12 -4.84 -7.56
CA ILE A 13 6.76 -4.87 -6.98
C ILE A 13 5.95 -3.63 -7.35
N VAL A 14 6.59 -2.47 -7.52
CA VAL A 14 5.96 -1.14 -7.62
C VAL A 14 6.25 -0.41 -8.93
N ASP A 15 7.24 -0.83 -9.72
CA ASP A 15 7.71 -0.09 -10.91
C ASP A 15 6.65 0.15 -11.99
N ALA A 16 5.70 -0.78 -12.13
CA ALA A 16 4.62 -0.68 -13.11
C ALA A 16 3.40 0.10 -12.60
N LEU A 17 3.44 0.65 -11.37
CA LEU A 17 2.28 1.22 -10.69
C LEU A 17 2.46 2.72 -10.43
N PRO A 18 1.38 3.52 -10.53
CA PRO A 18 1.48 4.98 -10.56
C PRO A 18 1.49 5.60 -9.16
N PHE A 19 2.35 5.12 -8.24
CA PHE A 19 2.40 5.64 -6.86
C PHE A 19 2.66 7.15 -6.78
N ASP A 20 3.47 7.70 -7.70
CA ASP A 20 3.82 9.12 -7.69
C ASP A 20 2.73 10.03 -8.30
N GLN A 21 1.92 9.48 -9.21
CA GLN A 21 0.86 10.22 -9.92
C GLN A 21 -0.50 10.08 -9.22
N PHE A 22 -0.80 8.88 -8.74
CA PHE A 22 -2.06 8.52 -8.10
C PHE A 22 -1.79 7.72 -6.82
N PRO A 23 -1.24 8.33 -5.75
CA PRO A 23 -0.93 7.61 -4.52
C PRO A 23 -2.21 7.09 -3.84
N PRO A 24 -2.29 5.78 -3.51
CA PRO A 24 -3.42 5.24 -2.78
C PRO A 24 -3.38 5.62 -1.29
N SER A 25 -4.53 5.49 -0.62
CA SER A 25 -4.63 5.68 0.83
C SER A 25 -5.07 4.41 1.54
N VAL A 26 -4.67 4.25 2.80
CA VAL A 26 -5.10 3.15 3.68
C VAL A 26 -5.79 3.70 4.92
N GLY A 27 -6.62 2.87 5.55
CA GLY A 27 -7.38 3.19 6.76
C GLY A 27 -6.59 3.01 8.06
N GLY A 28 -5.52 2.21 8.04
CA GLY A 28 -4.66 1.94 9.19
C GLY A 28 -3.45 1.08 8.83
N PHE A 29 -2.52 0.94 9.77
CA PHE A 29 -1.32 0.11 9.61
C PHE A 29 -0.72 -0.22 10.99
N ASN A 30 0.02 -1.32 11.05
CA ASN A 30 0.86 -1.66 12.19
C ASN A 30 2.19 -0.92 12.11
N ARG A 31 2.64 -0.31 13.22
CA ARG A 31 3.98 0.29 13.26
C ARG A 31 5.04 -0.79 13.50
N PHE A 32 6.04 -0.83 12.62
CA PHE A 32 7.23 -1.66 12.80
C PHE A 32 8.47 -0.98 12.22
N GLN A 33 9.64 -1.55 12.50
CA GLN A 33 10.90 -1.12 11.92
C GLN A 33 11.50 -2.21 11.01
N ALA A 34 12.16 -1.79 9.94
CA ALA A 34 12.93 -2.69 9.09
C ALA A 34 14.15 -3.23 9.86
N LYS A 35 14.45 -4.52 9.72
CA LYS A 35 15.69 -5.11 10.25
C LYS A 35 16.90 -4.57 9.46
N PRO A 36 18.12 -4.59 10.04
CA PRO A 36 19.34 -4.35 9.27
C PRO A 36 19.39 -5.27 8.03
N GLY A 37 19.71 -4.68 6.87
CA GLY A 37 19.76 -5.40 5.59
C GLY A 37 18.40 -5.65 4.92
N ALA A 38 17.28 -5.32 5.57
CA ALA A 38 15.97 -5.28 4.91
C ALA A 38 15.78 -3.93 4.20
N GLU A 39 14.94 -3.91 3.17
CA GLU A 39 14.72 -2.75 2.34
C GLU A 39 13.28 -2.24 2.46
N THR A 40 13.10 -0.97 2.79
CA THR A 40 11.79 -0.31 2.77
C THR A 40 11.49 0.23 1.37
N ILE A 41 10.47 -0.35 0.72
CA ILE A 41 10.05 0.00 -0.64
C ILE A 41 8.94 1.05 -0.63
N LEU A 42 7.95 0.89 0.26
CA LEU A 42 6.88 1.86 0.47
C LEU A 42 6.89 2.35 1.92
N THR A 43 6.54 3.62 2.10
CA THR A 43 6.22 4.21 3.41
C THR A 43 4.77 4.65 3.44
N VAL A 44 4.24 4.88 4.64
CA VAL A 44 2.90 5.41 4.86
C VAL A 44 2.98 6.66 5.72
N ARG A 45 2.26 7.70 5.32
CA ARG A 45 2.23 8.99 6.02
C ARG A 45 0.81 9.34 6.43
N GLN A 46 0.61 9.63 7.71
CA GLN A 46 -0.64 10.21 8.18
C GLN A 46 -0.72 11.68 7.76
N ILE A 47 -1.80 12.04 7.07
CA ILE A 47 -2.04 13.40 6.60
C ILE A 47 -3.12 14.05 7.46
N GLY A 48 -2.72 15.12 8.15
CA GLY A 48 -3.63 16.04 8.81
C GLY A 48 -4.38 16.85 7.77
N VAL A 49 -5.71 16.92 7.94
CA VAL A 49 -6.59 17.73 7.10
C VAL A 49 -7.21 18.80 7.98
N SER A 50 -7.01 20.05 7.61
CA SER A 50 -7.66 21.20 8.25
C SER A 50 -8.41 22.03 7.22
N ARG A 51 -9.34 22.87 7.67
CA ARG A 51 -10.05 23.82 6.82
C ARG A 51 -9.63 25.24 7.18
N LYS A 52 -9.11 25.99 6.21
CA LYS A 52 -8.74 27.40 6.36
C LYS A 52 -9.34 28.18 5.20
N GLU A 53 -10.08 29.25 5.51
CA GLU A 53 -10.70 30.13 4.50
C GLU A 53 -11.51 29.37 3.43
N GLY A 54 -12.23 28.32 3.86
CA GLY A 54 -13.03 27.48 2.98
C GLY A 54 -12.26 26.40 2.23
N GLN A 55 -10.92 26.43 2.20
CA GLN A 55 -10.05 25.47 1.52
C GLN A 55 -9.59 24.34 2.45
N LEU A 56 -9.38 23.14 1.87
CA LEU A 56 -8.73 22.04 2.57
C LEU A 56 -7.22 22.21 2.52
N VAL A 57 -6.58 22.15 3.68
CA VAL A 57 -5.12 22.20 3.83
C VAL A 57 -4.66 20.85 4.33
N PHE A 58 -3.73 20.25 3.59
CA PHE A 58 -3.13 18.95 3.89
C PHE A 58 -1.72 19.17 4.42
N SER A 59 -1.43 18.61 5.58
CA SER A 59 -0.10 18.68 6.20
C SER A 59 0.27 17.33 6.80
N PRO A 60 1.51 16.86 6.67
CA PRO A 60 1.98 15.68 7.40
C PRO A 60 1.69 15.82 8.90
N SER A 61 1.07 14.81 9.50
CA SER A 61 0.87 14.76 10.96
C SER A 61 2.16 14.32 11.68
N PHE A 62 2.93 13.42 11.06
CA PHE A 62 4.19 12.87 11.56
C PHE A 62 5.12 12.49 10.39
N ASP A 63 6.34 12.06 10.71
CA ASP A 63 7.22 11.35 9.78
C ASP A 63 6.55 10.08 9.25
N SER A 64 7.00 9.61 8.07
CA SER A 64 6.43 8.42 7.47
C SER A 64 6.97 7.14 8.12
N ASP A 65 6.10 6.16 8.29
CA ASP A 65 6.41 4.84 8.83
C ASP A 65 6.66 3.83 7.67
N PRO A 66 7.47 2.78 7.85
CA PRO A 66 7.59 1.70 6.87
C PRO A 66 6.24 1.04 6.59
N LEU A 67 5.90 0.86 5.31
CA LEU A 67 4.67 0.18 4.89
C LEU A 67 4.95 -1.15 4.20
N LEU A 68 5.89 -1.16 3.25
CA LEU A 68 6.30 -2.37 2.54
C LEU A 68 7.79 -2.57 2.74
N VAL A 69 8.17 -3.61 3.46
CA VAL A 69 9.56 -3.97 3.70
C VAL A 69 9.83 -5.35 3.15
N ILE A 70 10.92 -5.47 2.39
CA ILE A 70 11.37 -6.74 1.80
C ILE A 70 12.69 -7.19 2.43
N GLY A 71 12.97 -8.48 2.35
CA GLY A 71 14.24 -9.07 2.75
C GLY A 71 14.31 -10.55 2.40
N ASN A 72 15.25 -11.25 3.05
CA ASN A 72 15.46 -12.67 2.84
C ASN A 72 15.56 -13.43 4.17
N PHE A 73 15.20 -14.72 4.12
CA PHE A 73 15.50 -15.68 5.18
C PHE A 73 15.99 -16.98 4.54
N GLY A 74 17.28 -17.28 4.72
CA GLY A 74 17.95 -18.30 3.90
C GLY A 74 17.90 -17.92 2.42
N SER A 75 17.49 -18.85 1.56
CA SER A 75 17.24 -18.61 0.14
C SER A 75 15.85 -18.03 -0.16
N GLY A 76 14.96 -17.95 0.85
CA GLY A 76 13.60 -17.46 0.67
C GLY A 76 13.51 -15.94 0.64
N ARG A 77 12.58 -15.41 -0.15
CA ARG A 77 12.18 -14.00 -0.13
C ARG A 77 11.08 -13.77 0.89
N VAL A 78 11.14 -12.66 1.60
CA VAL A 78 10.15 -12.28 2.61
C VAL A 78 9.70 -10.86 2.35
N CYS A 79 8.40 -10.63 2.54
CA CYS A 79 7.76 -9.34 2.41
C CYS A 79 6.84 -9.08 3.61
N ALA A 80 6.94 -7.90 4.20
CA ALA A 80 6.07 -7.43 5.28
C ALA A 80 5.31 -6.18 4.80
N PHE A 81 3.99 -6.31 4.67
CA PHE A 81 3.08 -5.19 4.38
C PHE A 81 2.35 -4.79 5.68
N ALA A 82 2.46 -3.53 6.06
CA ALA A 82 2.03 -3.07 7.39
C ALA A 82 0.53 -2.78 7.50
N SER A 83 -0.13 -2.52 6.38
CA SER A 83 -1.57 -2.35 6.31
C SER A 83 -2.26 -3.69 5.98
N ASP A 84 -3.53 -3.65 5.60
CA ASP A 84 -4.35 -4.82 5.37
C ASP A 84 -4.75 -4.93 3.90
N VAL A 85 -4.95 -6.16 3.43
CA VAL A 85 -5.52 -6.48 2.12
C VAL A 85 -7.05 -6.41 2.15
N ALA A 86 -7.65 -6.42 3.34
CA ALA A 86 -9.09 -6.42 3.53
C ALA A 86 -9.58 -5.29 4.45
N PRO A 87 -10.91 -5.05 4.49
CA PRO A 87 -11.49 -4.09 5.41
C PRO A 87 -11.18 -4.41 6.88
N HIS A 88 -11.01 -3.39 7.73
CA HIS A 88 -11.26 -1.97 7.47
C HIS A 88 -9.99 -1.15 7.13
N TRP A 89 -8.79 -1.73 7.29
CA TRP A 89 -7.54 -1.00 7.11
C TRP A 89 -7.09 -0.84 5.68
N VAL A 90 -7.55 -1.67 4.75
CA VAL A 90 -7.24 -1.48 3.31
C VAL A 90 -7.64 -0.09 2.82
N GLY A 91 -8.67 0.54 3.41
CA GLY A 91 -9.05 1.92 3.11
C GLY A 91 -9.30 2.14 1.61
N GLY A 92 -8.78 3.24 1.06
CA GLY A 92 -8.91 3.56 -0.36
C GLY A 92 -8.06 2.69 -1.29
N LEU A 93 -7.11 1.90 -0.76
CA LEU A 93 -6.24 1.05 -1.56
C LEU A 93 -7.05 -0.01 -2.31
N VAL A 94 -8.15 -0.53 -1.75
CA VAL A 94 -8.98 -1.56 -2.40
C VAL A 94 -9.63 -1.07 -3.69
N ASP A 95 -9.89 0.23 -3.77
CA ASP A 95 -10.51 0.88 -4.93
C ASP A 95 -9.46 1.54 -5.85
N TRP A 96 -8.16 1.34 -5.60
CA TRP A 96 -7.10 2.00 -6.34
C TRP A 96 -7.03 1.54 -7.80
N GLY A 97 -7.26 2.47 -8.71
CA GLY A 97 -7.34 2.17 -10.13
C GLY A 97 -8.06 3.24 -10.94
N ASP A 98 -7.89 3.17 -12.26
CA ASP A 98 -8.71 3.87 -13.24
C ASP A 98 -9.83 2.98 -13.82
N SER A 99 -9.83 1.70 -13.46
CA SER A 99 -10.83 0.72 -13.87
C SER A 99 -11.12 -0.29 -12.76
N ARG A 100 -12.21 -1.03 -12.93
CA ARG A 100 -12.73 -1.98 -11.95
C ARG A 100 -12.55 -3.41 -12.44
N ILE A 101 -12.18 -4.29 -11.53
CA ILE A 101 -12.07 -5.73 -11.75
C ILE A 101 -13.12 -6.43 -10.90
N SER A 102 -13.98 -7.22 -11.54
CA SER A 102 -14.93 -8.11 -10.86
C SER A 102 -14.36 -9.52 -10.78
N VAL A 103 -14.28 -10.07 -9.56
CA VAL A 103 -13.77 -11.41 -9.30
C VAL A 103 -14.61 -12.13 -8.26
N ARG A 104 -14.63 -13.45 -8.35
CA ARG A 104 -15.24 -14.33 -7.37
C ARG A 104 -14.43 -15.62 -7.27
N ALA A 105 -13.79 -15.83 -6.13
CA ALA A 105 -13.21 -17.13 -5.82
C ALA A 105 -14.32 -18.15 -5.49
N GLU A 106 -14.05 -19.43 -5.70
CA GLU A 106 -14.97 -20.50 -5.32
C GLU A 106 -15.28 -20.42 -3.82
N GLY A 107 -16.57 -20.54 -3.47
CA GLY A 107 -17.03 -20.39 -2.07
C GLY A 107 -17.04 -18.96 -1.52
N ALA A 108 -16.56 -17.96 -2.27
CA ALA A 108 -16.58 -16.57 -1.85
C ALA A 108 -17.72 -15.76 -2.50
N ASN A 109 -18.03 -14.61 -1.88
CA ASN A 109 -18.89 -13.59 -2.46
C ASN A 109 -18.15 -12.87 -3.60
N GLN A 110 -18.91 -12.37 -4.57
CA GLN A 110 -18.37 -11.50 -5.61
C GLN A 110 -17.75 -10.25 -4.99
N ARG A 111 -16.61 -9.83 -5.54
CA ARG A 111 -15.90 -8.61 -5.18
C ARG A 111 -15.62 -7.79 -6.43
N GLU A 112 -15.64 -6.48 -6.26
CA GLU A 112 -15.21 -5.53 -7.25
C GLU A 112 -14.15 -4.63 -6.61
N VAL A 113 -12.99 -4.52 -7.26
CA VAL A 113 -11.81 -3.80 -6.74
C VAL A 113 -11.15 -3.00 -7.86
N GLY A 114 -10.24 -2.09 -7.51
CA GLY A 114 -9.46 -1.35 -8.50
C GLY A 114 -8.44 -2.25 -9.24
N ASN A 115 -8.11 -1.91 -10.49
CA ASN A 115 -7.12 -2.64 -11.28
C ASN A 115 -5.70 -2.55 -10.72
N TRP A 116 -5.28 -1.37 -10.22
CA TRP A 116 -3.95 -1.20 -9.64
C TRP A 116 -3.82 -1.87 -8.26
N TYR A 117 -4.91 -1.93 -7.48
CA TYR A 117 -4.98 -2.77 -6.29
C TYR A 117 -4.64 -4.24 -6.59
N ALA A 118 -5.32 -4.83 -7.59
CA ALA A 118 -5.10 -6.22 -7.97
C ALA A 118 -3.66 -6.44 -8.46
N ALA A 119 -3.16 -5.57 -9.34
CA ALA A 119 -1.81 -5.64 -9.88
C ALA A 119 -0.72 -5.48 -8.81
N PHE A 120 -0.95 -4.65 -7.79
CA PHE A 120 -0.04 -4.48 -6.66
C PHE A 120 0.15 -5.76 -5.86
N PHE A 121 -0.95 -6.37 -5.41
CA PHE A 121 -0.88 -7.61 -4.66
C PHE A 121 -0.40 -8.78 -5.52
N GLU A 122 -0.76 -8.82 -6.80
CA GLU A 122 -0.19 -9.80 -7.75
C GLU A 122 1.34 -9.67 -7.85
N SER A 123 1.85 -8.46 -8.06
CA SER A 123 3.29 -8.20 -8.19
C SER A 123 4.05 -8.55 -6.91
N MET A 124 3.46 -8.24 -5.74
CA MET A 124 4.00 -8.63 -4.44
C MET A 124 4.08 -10.15 -4.28
N ILE A 125 2.99 -10.88 -4.54
CA ILE A 125 2.93 -12.34 -4.44
C ILE A 125 3.92 -12.98 -5.41
N ARG A 126 3.94 -12.55 -6.67
CA ARG A 126 4.88 -13.06 -7.70
C ARG A 126 6.33 -12.83 -7.31
N TRP A 127 6.66 -11.72 -6.65
CA TRP A 127 8.02 -11.45 -6.21
C TRP A 127 8.43 -12.38 -5.06
N VAL A 128 7.54 -12.63 -4.10
CA VAL A 128 7.79 -13.52 -2.95
C VAL A 128 7.89 -14.99 -3.36
N MET A 129 7.13 -15.41 -4.38
CA MET A 129 7.12 -16.80 -4.87
C MET A 129 8.38 -17.24 -5.64
N ARG A 130 9.28 -16.31 -5.97
CA ARG A 130 10.54 -16.60 -6.68
C ARG A 130 11.68 -16.88 -5.72
#